data_AF-A0AAU8ZIR0-F1
#
_entry.id   AF-A0AAU8ZIR0-F1
#
_cell.length_a   1.000
_cell.length_b   1.000
_cell.length_c   1.000
_cell.angle_alpha   90.00
_cell.angle_beta   90.00
_cell.angle_gamma   90.00
#
_symmetry.space_group_name_H-M   'P 1'
#
loop_
_entity.id
_entity.type
_entity.pdbx_description
1 polymer ?
#
loop_
_entity_poly.entity_id
_entity_poly.type
_entity_poly.pdbx_seq_one_letter_code
_entity_poly.pdbx_strand_id
1 'polypeptide(L)'
;MILIKSKWIILVFSLFILSMNINKSLANESDNNGVKVASDLIMKLTFADSIDKKNEILNEIKKIKEENKTDMNVANIYISGLVGEKQYDLALSEINEISNDDKEGRFFLLKCMLMDRLEKKEVADCYTSYIEIKNKKKEKDIDYIMALYLSGSPKYQTEKEEYIKNSKFADDLQPLDTKSKRDVLSELFP
;
A
#
# COMPACT_ATOMS: atom_id res chain seq x y z
N MET A 1 -29.54 11.95 9.25
CA MET A 1 -28.33 11.89 10.08
C MET A 1 -27.76 10.48 9.97
N ILE A 2 -26.95 10.24 8.93
CA ILE A 2 -26.42 8.91 8.60
C ILE A 2 -25.13 8.74 9.39
N LEU A 3 -25.27 8.21 10.60
CA LEU A 3 -24.18 7.67 11.39
C LEU A 3 -24.06 6.18 11.07
N ILE A 4 -22.82 5.71 10.90
CA ILE A 4 -22.40 4.30 10.75
C ILE A 4 -22.42 3.76 9.31
N LYS A 5 -21.44 4.13 8.49
CA LYS A 5 -20.99 3.30 7.33
C LYS A 5 -19.47 3.06 7.25
N SER A 6 -18.68 3.73 8.09
CA SER A 6 -17.21 3.72 7.98
C SER A 6 -16.54 2.79 9.00
N LYS A 7 -16.97 1.52 9.07
CA LYS A 7 -16.15 0.51 9.78
C LYS A 7 -15.05 -0.08 8.88
N TRP A 8 -15.21 0.04 7.56
CA TRP A 8 -14.28 -0.53 6.57
C TRP A 8 -13.10 0.37 6.22
N ILE A 9 -13.26 1.71 6.26
CA ILE A 9 -12.16 2.65 6.02
C ILE A 9 -11.03 2.46 7.04
N ILE A 10 -11.39 2.15 8.29
CA ILE A 10 -10.43 1.84 9.35
C ILE A 10 -9.77 0.46 9.14
N LEU A 11 -10.50 -0.49 8.55
CA LEU A 11 -10.06 -1.88 8.36
C LEU A 11 -9.07 -2.04 7.19
N VAL A 12 -9.25 -1.28 6.10
CA VAL A 12 -8.31 -1.26 4.96
C VAL A 12 -7.01 -0.52 5.32
N PHE A 13 -7.09 0.61 6.03
CA PHE A 13 -5.90 1.28 6.57
C PHE A 13 -5.17 0.41 7.60
N SER A 14 -5.91 -0.36 8.41
CA SER A 14 -5.36 -1.35 9.34
C SER A 14 -4.64 -2.51 8.66
N LEU A 15 -5.13 -2.99 7.50
CA LEU A 15 -4.50 -4.09 6.76
C LEU A 15 -3.15 -3.69 6.14
N PHE A 16 -2.97 -2.43 5.74
CA PHE A 16 -1.67 -1.93 5.27
C PHE A 16 -0.62 -1.79 6.39
N ILE A 17 -1.04 -1.57 7.64
CA ILE A 17 -0.16 -1.52 8.81
C ILE A 17 0.16 -2.92 9.34
N LEU A 18 -0.76 -3.90 9.19
CA LEU A 18 -0.59 -5.25 9.75
C LEU A 18 0.21 -6.24 8.89
N SER A 19 0.51 -5.92 7.62
CA SER A 19 1.44 -6.72 6.81
C SER A 19 2.91 -6.54 7.20
N MET A 20 3.19 -5.78 8.27
CA MET A 20 4.46 -5.79 9.00
C MET A 20 4.72 -7.19 9.56
N ASN A 21 5.25 -8.09 8.73
CA ASN A 21 6.11 -9.16 9.19
C ASN A 21 7.33 -8.49 9.82
N ILE A 22 7.23 -8.16 11.11
CA ILE A 22 8.38 -7.84 11.95
C ILE A 22 9.16 -9.14 12.06
N ASN A 23 9.97 -9.42 11.04
CA ASN A 23 10.95 -10.50 11.09
C ASN A 23 11.90 -10.15 12.23
N LYS A 24 11.74 -10.84 13.36
CA LYS A 24 12.55 -10.71 14.57
C LYS A 24 14.03 -11.07 14.37
N SER A 25 14.51 -11.24 13.14
CA SER A 25 15.83 -11.81 12.86
C SER A 25 16.95 -10.79 12.57
N LEU A 26 16.75 -9.50 12.82
CA LEU A 26 17.81 -8.49 12.75
C LEU A 26 17.75 -7.59 13.98
N ALA A 27 17.82 -8.20 15.15
CA ALA A 27 18.10 -7.49 16.39
C ALA A 27 19.61 -7.18 16.45
N ASN A 28 20.01 -6.07 15.84
CA ASN A 28 21.15 -5.30 16.31
C ASN A 28 20.62 -3.99 16.90
N GLU A 29 21.00 -3.74 18.14
CA GLU A 29 20.38 -2.84 19.11
C GLU A 29 20.59 -1.33 18.80
N SER A 30 21.10 -0.99 17.61
CA SER A 30 21.22 0.39 17.11
C SER A 30 20.19 0.80 16.05
N ASP A 31 19.41 -0.14 15.48
CA ASP A 31 18.62 0.10 14.25
C ASP A 31 17.10 0.29 14.45
N ASN A 32 16.60 0.26 15.69
CA ASN A 32 15.14 0.29 15.94
C ASN A 32 14.59 1.68 16.37
N ASN A 33 15.43 2.71 16.40
CA ASN A 33 15.01 4.05 16.82
C ASN A 33 14.25 4.79 15.72
N GLY A 34 14.72 4.74 14.47
CA GLY A 34 14.09 5.42 13.34
C GLY A 34 12.67 4.95 13.07
N VAL A 35 12.44 3.64 13.02
CA VAL A 35 11.11 3.04 12.84
C VAL A 35 10.16 3.43 13.98
N LYS A 36 10.64 3.38 15.22
CA LYS A 36 9.83 3.73 16.39
C LYS A 36 9.43 5.21 16.35
N VAL A 37 10.37 6.11 16.13
CA VAL A 37 10.08 7.56 16.04
C VAL A 37 9.15 7.86 14.87
N ALA A 38 9.40 7.27 13.69
CA ALA A 38 8.51 7.42 12.53
C ALA A 38 7.10 6.88 12.82
N SER A 39 6.98 5.78 13.57
CA SER A 39 5.69 5.20 13.98
C SER A 39 4.94 6.10 14.97
N ASP A 40 5.65 6.72 15.91
CA ASP A 40 5.04 7.69 16.83
C ASP A 40 4.58 8.95 16.08
N LEU A 41 5.35 9.38 15.08
CA LEU A 41 5.01 10.52 14.22
C LEU A 41 3.80 10.23 13.33
N ILE A 42 3.69 9.05 12.70
CA ILE A 42 2.52 8.73 11.88
C ILE A 42 1.24 8.62 12.71
N MET A 43 1.36 8.17 13.97
CA MET A 43 0.24 8.21 14.91
C MET A 43 -0.17 9.67 15.20
N LYS A 44 0.78 10.57 15.45
CA LYS A 44 0.49 12.01 15.62
C LYS A 44 -0.13 12.64 14.38
N LEU A 45 0.31 12.25 13.18
CA LEU A 45 -0.23 12.74 11.91
C LEU A 45 -1.74 12.50 11.83
N THR A 46 -2.19 11.33 12.27
CA THR A 46 -3.60 10.92 12.27
C THR A 46 -4.49 11.84 13.11
N PHE A 47 -3.93 12.46 14.16
CA PHE A 47 -4.64 13.38 15.06
C PHE A 47 -4.33 14.86 14.80
N ALA A 48 -3.56 15.19 13.76
CA ALA A 48 -3.21 16.57 13.46
C ALA A 48 -4.36 17.29 12.75
N ASP A 49 -4.80 18.43 13.31
CA ASP A 49 -6.00 19.14 12.84
C ASP A 49 -5.74 20.16 11.72
N SER A 50 -4.49 20.41 11.35
CA SER A 50 -4.11 21.44 10.37
C SER A 50 -3.14 20.89 9.34
N ILE A 51 -3.27 21.36 8.10
CA ILE A 51 -2.38 21.02 6.98
C ILE A 51 -0.92 21.34 7.32
N ASP A 52 -0.64 22.47 7.97
CA ASP A 52 0.73 22.86 8.33
C ASP A 52 1.39 21.85 9.28
N LYS A 53 0.71 21.47 10.37
CA LYS A 53 1.20 20.42 11.30
C LYS A 53 1.36 19.07 10.61
N LYS A 54 0.44 18.71 9.70
CA LYS A 54 0.54 17.45 8.95
C LYS A 54 1.78 17.43 8.06
N ASN A 55 2.04 18.53 7.36
CA ASN A 55 3.24 18.70 6.54
C ASN A 55 4.52 18.74 7.37
N GLU A 56 4.50 19.38 8.54
CA GLU A 56 5.62 19.37 9.50
C GLU A 56 5.98 17.94 9.91
N ILE A 57 4.98 17.16 10.36
CA ILE A 57 5.17 15.76 10.75
C ILE A 57 5.68 14.91 9.59
N LEU A 58 5.11 15.07 8.38
CA LEU A 58 5.59 14.34 7.20
C LEU A 58 7.04 14.70 6.86
N ASN A 59 7.43 15.96 6.99
CA ASN A 59 8.81 16.39 6.78
C ASN A 59 9.77 15.81 7.83
N GLU A 60 9.34 15.65 9.09
CA GLU A 60 10.14 14.95 10.11
C GLU A 60 10.33 13.48 9.76
N ILE A 61 9.27 12.77 9.35
CA ILE A 61 9.36 11.38 8.90
C ILE A 61 10.29 11.27 7.68
N LYS A 62 10.22 12.22 6.74
CA LYS A 62 11.12 12.28 5.58
C LYS A 62 12.59 12.37 5.99
N LYS A 63 12.93 13.25 6.94
CA LYS A 63 14.31 13.37 7.46
C LYS A 63 14.80 12.05 8.05
N ILE A 64 13.97 11.38 8.85
CA ILE A 64 14.30 10.06 9.41
C ILE A 64 14.53 9.04 8.28
N LYS A 65 13.69 9.03 7.23
CA LYS A 65 13.89 8.17 6.05
C LYS A 65 15.24 8.45 5.37
N GLU A 66 15.60 9.72 5.20
CA GLU A 66 16.85 10.13 4.57
C GLU A 66 18.09 9.77 5.40
N GLU A 67 17.97 9.74 6.73
CA GLU A 67 18.99 9.26 7.65
C GLU A 67 19.08 7.72 7.69
N ASN A 68 17.99 7.03 7.35
CA ASN A 68 17.85 5.56 7.42
C ASN A 68 17.54 4.95 6.04
N LYS A 69 18.31 5.33 5.00
CA LYS A 69 18.00 5.01 3.58
C LYS A 69 17.84 3.52 3.26
N THR A 70 18.45 2.63 4.04
CA THR A 70 18.37 1.18 3.83
C THR A 70 17.12 0.57 4.45
N ASP A 71 16.49 1.23 5.42
CA ASP A 71 15.33 0.73 6.16
C ASP A 71 14.02 0.99 5.41
N MET A 72 13.53 -0.08 4.79
CA MET A 72 12.28 -0.09 4.03
C MET A 72 11.04 0.09 4.90
N ASN A 73 11.13 -0.08 6.22
CA ASN A 73 10.02 0.15 7.13
C ASN A 73 9.78 1.64 7.34
N VAL A 74 10.85 2.43 7.50
CA VAL A 74 10.74 3.90 7.57
C VAL A 74 10.20 4.46 6.25
N ALA A 75 10.68 3.95 5.11
CA ALA A 75 10.13 4.30 3.81
C ALA A 75 8.63 3.97 3.68
N ASN A 76 8.22 2.79 4.17
CA ASN A 76 6.81 2.38 4.16
C ASN A 76 5.93 3.30 5.01
N ILE A 77 6.41 3.69 6.20
CA ILE A 77 5.69 4.64 7.07
C ILE A 77 5.51 5.99 6.36
N TYR A 78 6.59 6.51 5.75
CA TYR A 78 6.53 7.78 5.04
C TYR A 78 5.55 7.74 3.85
N ILE A 79 5.67 6.73 2.98
CA ILE A 79 4.78 6.53 1.83
C ILE A 79 3.32 6.37 2.29
N SER A 80 3.08 5.62 3.37
CA SER A 80 1.73 5.46 3.93
C SER A 80 1.16 6.78 4.43
N GLY A 81 1.99 7.64 5.05
CA GLY A 81 1.59 8.98 5.46
C GLY A 81 1.24 9.88 4.28
N LEU A 82 2.05 9.87 3.22
CA LEU A 82 1.76 10.60 2.00
C LEU A 82 0.44 10.15 1.37
N VAL A 83 0.20 8.84 1.29
CA VAL A 83 -1.05 8.27 0.78
C VAL A 83 -2.24 8.68 1.66
N GLY A 84 -2.11 8.59 2.98
CA GLY A 84 -3.18 8.98 3.92
C GLY A 84 -3.53 10.47 3.85
N GLU A 85 -2.54 11.32 3.56
CA GLU A 85 -2.73 12.75 3.34
C GLU A 85 -2.99 13.12 1.88
N LYS A 86 -3.34 12.14 1.04
CA LYS A 86 -3.71 12.31 -0.37
C LYS A 86 -2.62 12.94 -1.25
N GLN A 87 -1.37 12.91 -0.81
CA GLN A 87 -0.21 13.40 -1.56
C GLN A 87 0.28 12.32 -2.55
N TYR A 88 -0.61 11.86 -3.43
CA TYR A 88 -0.40 10.68 -4.28
C TYR A 88 0.75 10.84 -5.27
N ASP A 89 0.89 12.00 -5.90
CA ASP A 89 2.02 12.25 -6.82
C ASP A 89 3.37 12.19 -6.07
N LEU A 90 3.43 12.71 -4.83
CA LEU A 90 4.64 12.63 -4.02
C LEU A 90 4.91 11.18 -3.58
N ALA A 91 3.88 10.45 -3.12
CA ALA A 91 4.01 9.04 -2.78
C ALA A 91 4.52 8.20 -3.97
N LEU A 92 4.00 8.46 -5.18
CA LEU A 92 4.44 7.80 -6.40
C LEU A 92 5.90 8.15 -6.76
N SER A 93 6.32 9.41 -6.57
CA SER A 93 7.72 9.82 -6.77
C SER A 93 8.66 9.06 -5.84
N GLU A 94 8.31 8.99 -4.56
CA GLU A 94 9.09 8.29 -3.52
C GLU A 94 9.21 6.79 -3.79
N ILE A 95 8.12 6.15 -4.25
CA ILE A 95 8.15 4.74 -4.65
C ILE A 95 9.08 4.53 -5.86
N ASN A 96 9.04 5.44 -6.85
CA ASN A 96 9.88 5.33 -8.04
C ASN A 96 11.37 5.46 -7.73
N GLU A 97 11.75 6.36 -6.80
CA GLU A 97 13.13 6.50 -6.34
C GLU A 97 13.64 5.21 -5.69
N ILE A 98 12.84 4.58 -4.84
CA ILE A 98 13.19 3.32 -4.18
C ILE A 98 13.26 2.15 -5.18
N SER A 99 12.37 2.12 -6.18
CA SER A 99 12.28 1.01 -7.13
C SER A 99 13.47 0.88 -8.08
N ASN A 100 14.27 1.93 -8.24
CA ASN A 100 15.51 1.87 -9.02
C ASN A 100 16.64 1.09 -8.31
N ASP A 101 16.50 0.83 -7.01
CA ASP A 101 17.48 0.11 -6.18
C ASP A 101 17.00 -1.33 -5.87
N ASP A 102 16.87 -2.23 -6.86
CA ASP A 102 16.74 -3.71 -6.75
C ASP A 102 15.70 -4.31 -5.73
N LYS A 103 14.89 -3.48 -5.07
CA LYS A 103 13.97 -3.83 -3.96
C LYS A 103 12.52 -3.95 -4.45
N GLU A 104 12.35 -4.45 -5.67
CA GLU A 104 11.15 -4.36 -6.52
C GLU A 104 9.84 -4.94 -5.94
N GLY A 105 9.85 -5.65 -4.82
CA GLY A 105 8.65 -6.36 -4.34
C GLY A 105 7.63 -5.51 -3.60
N ARG A 106 8.08 -4.65 -2.67
CA ARG A 106 7.19 -4.15 -1.59
C ARG A 106 6.12 -3.17 -2.06
N PHE A 107 6.47 -2.25 -2.96
CA PHE A 107 5.59 -1.16 -3.36
C PHE A 107 5.01 -1.32 -4.76
N PHE A 108 5.27 -2.43 -5.45
CA PHE A 108 4.91 -2.55 -6.87
C PHE A 108 3.40 -2.45 -7.08
N LEU A 109 2.58 -3.22 -6.36
CA LEU A 109 1.14 -3.11 -6.51
C LEU A 109 0.63 -1.71 -6.14
N LEU A 110 1.15 -1.13 -5.06
CA LEU A 110 0.82 0.24 -4.64
C LEU A 110 1.16 1.27 -5.73
N LYS A 111 2.32 1.14 -6.38
CA LYS A 111 2.72 1.96 -7.54
C LYS A 111 1.68 1.89 -8.64
N CYS A 112 1.29 0.68 -9.05
CA CYS A 112 0.29 0.52 -10.10
C CYS A 112 -1.06 1.12 -9.72
N MET A 113 -1.51 0.92 -8.48
CA MET A 113 -2.76 1.50 -7.98
C MET A 113 -2.74 3.03 -7.92
N LEU A 114 -1.62 3.64 -7.50
CA LEU A 114 -1.45 5.09 -7.50
C LEU A 114 -1.38 5.64 -8.93
N MET A 115 -0.69 4.95 -9.84
CA MET A 115 -0.68 5.31 -11.27
C MET A 115 -2.08 5.27 -11.86
N ASP A 116 -2.89 4.27 -11.51
CA ASP A 116 -4.29 4.15 -11.93
C ASP A 116 -5.15 5.29 -11.38
N ARG A 117 -5.02 5.55 -10.07
CA ARG A 117 -5.75 6.63 -9.39
C ARG A 117 -5.44 8.01 -9.99
N LEU A 118 -4.22 8.19 -10.47
CA LEU A 118 -3.70 9.41 -11.11
C LEU A 118 -3.83 9.39 -12.64
N GLU A 119 -4.52 8.39 -13.22
CA GLU A 119 -4.77 8.26 -14.66
C GLU A 119 -3.49 8.31 -15.52
N LYS A 120 -2.38 7.74 -15.03
CA LYS A 120 -1.11 7.65 -15.78
C LYS A 120 -1.27 6.68 -16.95
N LYS A 121 -0.63 6.99 -18.09
CA LYS A 121 -0.83 6.26 -19.36
C LYS A 121 -0.35 4.81 -19.32
N GLU A 122 0.74 4.55 -18.59
CA GLU A 122 1.44 3.27 -18.54
C GLU A 122 0.89 2.32 -17.47
N VAL A 123 -0.30 2.60 -16.92
CA VAL A 123 -0.90 1.81 -15.83
C VAL A 123 -1.15 0.34 -16.22
N ALA A 124 -1.56 0.09 -17.47
CA ALA A 124 -1.82 -1.27 -17.95
C ALA A 124 -0.55 -2.13 -17.96
N ASP A 125 0.57 -1.54 -18.38
CA ASP A 125 1.87 -2.20 -18.40
C ASP A 125 2.35 -2.48 -16.96
N CYS A 126 2.13 -1.54 -16.03
CA CYS A 126 2.48 -1.73 -14.62
C CYS A 126 1.83 -2.99 -14.03
N TYR A 127 0.50 -3.14 -14.18
CA TYR A 127 -0.19 -4.32 -13.67
C TYR A 127 0.25 -5.60 -14.39
N THR A 128 0.48 -5.53 -15.70
CA THR A 128 0.96 -6.68 -16.48
C THR A 128 2.30 -7.16 -15.94
N SER A 129 3.27 -6.27 -15.73
CA SER A 129 4.57 -6.62 -15.15
C SER A 129 4.43 -7.20 -13.73
N TYR A 130 3.58 -6.62 -12.89
CA TYR A 130 3.33 -7.14 -11.55
C TYR A 130 2.79 -8.58 -11.57
N ILE A 131 1.78 -8.83 -12.42
CA ILE A 131 1.16 -10.14 -12.59
C ILE A 131 2.17 -11.17 -13.12
N GLU A 132 3.03 -10.79 -14.08
CA GLU A 132 4.09 -11.66 -14.59
C GLU A 132 5.10 -12.05 -13.51
N ILE A 133 5.52 -11.10 -12.66
CA ILE A 133 6.43 -11.37 -11.55
C ILE A 133 5.80 -12.35 -10.56
N LYS A 134 4.55 -12.11 -10.15
CA LYS A 134 3.81 -13.01 -9.25
C LYS A 134 3.65 -14.42 -9.84
N ASN A 135 3.34 -14.51 -11.13
CA ASN A 135 3.25 -15.79 -11.84
C ASN A 135 4.58 -16.55 -11.86
N LYS A 136 5.71 -15.87 -12.17
CA LYS A 136 7.05 -16.48 -12.14
C LYS A 136 7.41 -17.02 -10.76
N LYS A 137 7.01 -16.30 -9.70
CA LYS A 137 7.23 -16.70 -8.30
C LYS A 137 6.21 -17.70 -7.77
N LYS A 138 5.14 -17.99 -8.54
CA LYS A 138 3.98 -18.81 -8.11
C LYS A 138 3.30 -18.26 -6.85
N GLU A 139 3.32 -16.95 -6.68
CA GLU A 139 2.69 -16.24 -5.57
C GLU A 139 1.26 -15.84 -5.97
N LYS A 140 0.28 -16.65 -5.57
CA LYS A 140 -1.15 -16.40 -5.79
C LYS A 140 -1.82 -15.85 -4.52
N ASP A 141 -1.31 -14.74 -4.01
CA ASP A 141 -1.83 -14.08 -2.81
C ASP A 141 -2.96 -13.07 -3.12
N ILE A 142 -3.47 -12.39 -2.10
CA ILE A 142 -4.52 -11.38 -2.26
C ILE A 142 -4.10 -10.24 -3.19
N ASP A 143 -2.83 -9.86 -3.16
CA ASP A 143 -2.30 -8.80 -4.01
C ASP A 143 -2.29 -9.22 -5.49
N TYR A 144 -1.99 -10.48 -5.78
CA TYR A 144 -2.14 -11.04 -7.11
C TYR A 144 -3.60 -10.99 -7.59
N ILE A 145 -4.55 -11.37 -6.73
CA ILE A 145 -5.99 -11.32 -7.05
C ILE A 145 -6.45 -9.87 -7.29
N MET A 146 -6.00 -8.92 -6.47
CA MET A 146 -6.27 -7.50 -6.63
C MET A 146 -5.71 -6.97 -7.96
N ALA A 147 -4.49 -7.34 -8.33
CA ALA A 147 -3.90 -6.94 -9.61
C ALA A 147 -4.66 -7.48 -10.81
N LEU A 148 -5.11 -8.75 -10.77
CA LEU A 148 -5.95 -9.33 -11.81
C LEU A 148 -7.27 -8.57 -11.96
N TYR A 149 -7.90 -8.20 -10.85
CA TYR A 149 -9.13 -7.41 -10.86
C TYR A 149 -8.91 -6.01 -11.47
N LEU A 150 -7.93 -5.25 -10.97
CA LEU A 150 -7.68 -3.87 -11.38
C LEU A 150 -7.15 -3.73 -12.82
N SER A 151 -6.50 -4.76 -13.33
CA SER A 151 -6.10 -4.85 -14.75
C SER A 151 -7.22 -5.27 -15.69
N GLY A 152 -8.37 -5.73 -15.17
CA GLY A 152 -9.43 -6.32 -15.99
C GLY A 152 -9.02 -7.65 -16.62
N SER A 153 -8.11 -8.39 -15.98
CA SER A 153 -7.61 -9.66 -16.52
C SER A 153 -8.73 -10.69 -16.64
N PRO A 154 -8.83 -11.42 -17.78
CA PRO A 154 -9.83 -12.48 -17.94
C PRO A 154 -9.63 -13.66 -16.98
N LYS A 155 -8.44 -13.78 -16.37
CA LYS A 155 -8.13 -14.84 -15.39
C LYS A 155 -8.68 -14.54 -14.00
N TYR A 156 -9.17 -13.33 -13.74
CA TYR A 156 -9.57 -12.89 -12.41
C TYR A 156 -10.53 -13.86 -11.71
N GLN A 157 -11.63 -14.24 -12.36
CA GLN A 157 -12.65 -15.07 -11.71
C GLN A 157 -12.12 -16.47 -11.36
N THR A 158 -11.41 -17.13 -12.29
CA THR A 158 -10.83 -18.46 -12.03
C THR A 158 -9.81 -18.43 -10.89
N GLU A 159 -8.89 -17.46 -10.89
CA GLU A 159 -7.84 -17.37 -9.87
C GLU A 159 -8.41 -16.95 -8.50
N LYS A 160 -9.44 -16.09 -8.49
CA LYS A 160 -10.16 -15.71 -7.27
C LYS A 160 -10.83 -16.92 -6.63
N GLU A 161 -11.53 -17.74 -7.42
CA GLU A 161 -12.16 -18.97 -6.92
C GLU A 161 -11.15 -19.97 -6.36
N GLU A 162 -9.99 -20.11 -7.02
CA GLU A 162 -8.89 -20.95 -6.54
C GLU A 162 -8.32 -20.41 -5.21
N TYR A 163 -8.11 -19.09 -5.11
CA TYR A 163 -7.67 -18.44 -3.88
C TYR A 163 -8.67 -18.63 -2.73
N ILE A 164 -9.97 -18.47 -2.99
CA ILE A 164 -11.03 -18.63 -1.98
C ILE A 164 -11.11 -20.09 -1.51
N LYS A 165 -11.01 -21.08 -2.40
CA LYS A 165 -10.99 -22.50 -2.01
C LYS A 165 -9.83 -22.83 -1.07
N ASN A 166 -8.69 -22.20 -1.28
CA ASN A 166 -7.46 -22.48 -0.56
C ASN A 166 -7.25 -21.55 0.65
N SER A 167 -8.14 -20.58 0.88
CA SER A 167 -8.05 -19.61 1.99
C SER A 167 -9.34 -19.61 2.82
N LYS A 168 -9.27 -19.08 4.05
CA LYS A 168 -10.47 -18.86 4.89
C LYS A 168 -11.09 -17.47 4.69
N PHE A 169 -10.66 -16.72 3.67
CA PHE A 169 -10.89 -15.28 3.53
C PHE A 169 -11.83 -14.95 2.35
N ALA A 170 -12.88 -15.76 2.16
CA ALA A 170 -13.84 -15.58 1.06
C ALA A 170 -14.54 -14.21 1.09
N ASP A 171 -14.79 -13.68 2.29
CA ASP A 171 -15.54 -12.44 2.50
C ASP A 171 -14.73 -11.19 2.13
N ASP A 172 -13.39 -11.24 2.22
CA ASP A 172 -12.51 -10.10 1.97
C ASP A 172 -12.50 -9.68 0.48
N LEU A 173 -12.95 -10.58 -0.41
CA LEU A 173 -12.96 -10.38 -1.86
C LEU A 173 -14.32 -9.96 -2.43
N GLN A 174 -15.41 -10.10 -1.67
CA GLN A 174 -16.76 -9.75 -2.12
C GLN A 174 -16.91 -8.31 -2.66
N PRO A 175 -16.22 -7.28 -2.10
CA PRO A 175 -16.31 -5.93 -2.64
C PRO A 175 -15.82 -5.82 -4.09
N LEU A 176 -14.87 -6.66 -4.51
CA LEU A 176 -14.34 -6.62 -5.88
C LEU A 176 -15.38 -7.10 -6.91
N ASP A 177 -16.26 -8.02 -6.55
CA ASP A 177 -17.30 -8.52 -7.46
C ASP A 177 -18.50 -7.57 -7.61
N THR A 178 -18.67 -6.64 -6.67
CA THR A 178 -19.86 -5.79 -6.57
C THR A 178 -19.61 -4.33 -6.94
N LYS A 179 -18.34 -3.92 -6.97
CA LYS A 179 -17.93 -2.54 -7.26
C LYS A 179 -17.25 -2.46 -8.61
N SER A 180 -17.27 -1.26 -9.21
CA SER A 180 -16.40 -0.99 -10.34
C SER A 180 -14.96 -0.80 -9.87
N LYS A 181 -14.01 -1.03 -10.77
CA LYS A 181 -12.59 -0.71 -10.57
C LYS A 181 -12.39 0.71 -10.00
N ARG A 182 -13.12 1.69 -10.56
CA ARG A 182 -13.04 3.09 -10.14
C ARG A 182 -13.51 3.26 -8.69
N ASP A 183 -14.59 2.59 -8.31
CA ASP A 183 -15.12 2.69 -6.95
C ASP A 183 -14.16 2.06 -5.94
N VAL A 184 -13.58 0.89 -6.27
CA VAL A 184 -12.55 0.26 -5.43
C VAL A 184 -11.36 1.19 -5.24
N LEU A 185 -10.80 1.75 -6.33
CA LEU A 185 -9.67 2.68 -6.24
C LEU A 185 -10.03 3.95 -5.46
N SER A 186 -11.25 4.47 -5.59
CA SER A 186 -11.70 5.65 -4.85
C SER A 186 -11.90 5.37 -3.36
N GLU A 187 -12.15 4.12 -2.97
CA GLU A 187 -12.21 3.73 -1.57
C GLU A 187 -10.83 3.50 -0.96
N LEU A 188 -9.91 2.94 -1.73
CA LEU A 188 -8.51 2.76 -1.32
C LEU A 188 -7.75 4.11 -1.27
N PHE A 189 -8.07 5.01 -2.19
CA PHE A 189 -7.41 6.31 -2.37
C PHE A 189 -8.47 7.45 -2.50
N PRO A 190 -9.14 7.81 -1.40
CA PRO A 190 -10.29 8.72 -1.37
C PRO A 190 -9.97 10.20 -1.58
#